data_AF-A0A382N1R5-F1
#
_entry.id   AF-A0A382N1R5-F1
#
_cell.length_a   1.000
_cell.length_b   1.000
_cell.length_c   1.000
_cell.angle_alpha   90.00
_cell.angle_beta   90.00
_cell.angle_gamma   90.00
#
_symmetry.space_group_name_H-M   'P 1'
#
loop_
_entity.id
_entity.type
_entity.pdbx_description
1 polymer ?
#
loop_
_entity_poly.entity_id
_entity_poly.type
_entity_poly.pdbx_seq_one_letter_code
_entity_poly.pdbx_strand_id
1 'polypeptide(L)'
;CGGTGAAGLELADMDGDGDLDALVGASEFETGARNYTGIVWNNGNGDFPTKFDHVNKVLTSYNTTPLPQHKDKWGHIPEVSAADLDNDGDLDIVYSRTGYLYVGTAIQIIENLGNKKFKDHGIFPLVEAPDDFIPVHEGNEWNDFIESIRFRDLDKDGDIDLYLSSSMSLKTNGMVLLNHGDFSFELLQPDTNTYHSDLFSNALSELSEIRFEGEDSFMPFDNPIPLENSGALLIGFNDLVYSQARNGNPLVETRIHLKFGGHDISTNMSIQYYPGHEFMGARLSFNPYNPENWGGVEKIKTIGANGKFLIGHWEIGDNSTAMAELGIDAVLKDVQLKVRTILEALDKQKALYFKQEQEELEIAAIIEQPLLDEL
;
A
#
# COMPACT_ATOMS: atom_id res chain seq x y z
N CYS A 1 -37.19 0.26 3.77
CA CYS A 1 -36.81 1.53 4.43
C CYS A 1 -36.62 2.60 3.36
N GLY A 2 -37.01 3.85 3.63
CA GLY A 2 -37.24 4.88 2.60
C GLY A 2 -36.17 5.99 2.48
N GLY A 3 -35.00 5.83 3.09
CA GLY A 3 -33.96 6.86 3.14
C GLY A 3 -32.87 6.73 2.07
N THR A 4 -31.97 7.73 2.07
CA THR A 4 -30.66 7.77 1.37
C THR A 4 -29.65 6.89 2.09
N GLY A 5 -28.85 6.11 1.36
CA GLY A 5 -27.69 5.44 1.93
C GLY A 5 -26.51 6.41 1.98
N ALA A 6 -26.20 6.93 3.17
CA ALA A 6 -24.96 7.67 3.42
C ALA A 6 -24.01 6.78 4.21
N ALA A 7 -22.75 6.73 3.78
CA ALA A 7 -21.68 6.03 4.47
C ALA A 7 -20.79 7.01 5.24
N GLY A 8 -20.53 8.20 4.67
CA GLY A 8 -19.89 9.32 5.36
C GLY A 8 -20.91 10.34 5.89
N LEU A 9 -20.73 10.80 7.12
CA LEU A 9 -21.47 11.89 7.74
C LEU A 9 -20.57 12.67 8.71
N GLU A 10 -20.45 13.98 8.51
CA GLU A 10 -19.76 14.91 9.42
C GLU A 10 -20.65 16.12 9.70
N LEU A 11 -20.50 16.73 10.88
CA LEU A 11 -21.19 17.98 11.24
C LEU A 11 -20.17 19.11 11.36
N ALA A 12 -20.31 20.16 10.55
CA ALA A 12 -19.40 21.29 10.49
C ALA A 12 -20.16 22.58 10.16
N ASP A 13 -19.71 23.71 10.70
CA ASP A 13 -20.24 25.04 10.33
C ASP A 13 -19.59 25.46 9.00
N MET A 14 -20.31 25.26 7.88
CA MET A 14 -19.74 25.39 6.54
C MET A 14 -19.99 26.77 5.92
N ASP A 15 -20.80 27.62 6.55
CA ASP A 15 -21.05 28.99 6.10
C ASP A 15 -20.73 30.08 7.13
N GLY A 16 -20.19 29.69 8.30
CA GLY A 16 -19.68 30.58 9.33
C GLY A 16 -20.79 31.28 10.12
N ASP A 17 -22.02 30.75 10.11
CA ASP A 17 -23.15 31.32 10.83
C ASP A 17 -23.24 30.87 12.30
N GLY A 18 -22.37 29.92 12.70
CA GLY A 18 -22.27 29.37 14.04
C GLY A 18 -23.11 28.11 14.26
N ASP A 19 -23.85 27.66 13.25
CA ASP A 19 -24.68 26.46 13.30
C ASP A 19 -24.04 25.30 12.51
N LEU A 20 -24.07 24.10 13.09
CA LEU A 20 -23.51 22.93 12.40
C LEU A 20 -24.42 22.48 11.25
N ASP A 21 -23.86 22.42 10.06
CA ASP A 21 -24.42 21.80 8.85
C ASP A 21 -24.03 20.32 8.76
N ALA A 22 -24.68 19.57 7.86
CA ALA A 22 -24.35 18.17 7.62
C ALA A 22 -23.63 17.97 6.29
N LEU A 23 -22.40 17.44 6.36
CA LEU A 23 -21.66 16.93 5.22
C LEU A 23 -22.04 15.47 5.00
N VAL A 24 -22.48 15.13 3.80
CA VAL A 24 -22.99 13.79 3.48
C VAL A 24 -22.17 13.19 2.34
N GLY A 25 -21.73 11.95 2.53
CA GLY A 25 -21.08 11.11 1.52
C GLY A 25 -21.91 9.86 1.23
N ALA A 26 -22.54 9.79 0.05
CA ALA A 26 -23.33 8.64 -0.38
C ALA A 26 -22.61 7.85 -1.47
N SER A 27 -23.09 6.63 -1.74
CA SER A 27 -22.64 5.87 -2.92
C SER A 27 -23.20 6.49 -4.21
N GLU A 28 -22.32 6.93 -5.09
CA GLU A 28 -22.65 7.58 -6.36
C GLU A 28 -22.84 6.59 -7.51
N PHE A 29 -22.49 5.31 -7.31
CA PHE A 29 -22.65 4.23 -8.30
C PHE A 29 -24.09 3.74 -8.44
N GLU A 30 -24.91 3.90 -7.40
CA GLU A 30 -26.28 3.38 -7.43
C GLU A 30 -27.20 4.31 -8.22
N THR A 31 -27.92 3.74 -9.19
CA THR A 31 -28.92 4.46 -9.96
C THR A 31 -30.24 4.52 -9.17
N GLY A 32 -30.43 5.58 -8.39
CA GLY A 32 -31.68 5.83 -7.67
C GLY A 32 -31.74 7.26 -7.14
N ALA A 33 -32.93 7.89 -7.12
CA ALA A 33 -33.16 9.29 -6.75
C ALA A 33 -32.89 9.63 -5.27
N ARG A 34 -32.09 8.83 -4.56
CA ARG A 34 -31.90 8.94 -3.13
C ARG A 34 -30.45 9.15 -2.72
N ASN A 35 -29.44 8.96 -3.57
CA ASN A 35 -28.06 9.14 -3.11
C ASN A 35 -27.60 10.58 -3.33
N TYR A 36 -27.08 11.19 -2.27
CA TYR A 36 -26.71 12.59 -2.22
C TYR A 36 -25.34 12.74 -1.58
N THR A 37 -24.44 13.40 -2.30
CA THR A 37 -23.13 13.83 -1.83
C THR A 37 -23.10 15.34 -1.82
N GLY A 38 -22.83 15.93 -0.66
CA GLY A 38 -22.74 17.37 -0.49
C GLY A 38 -23.20 17.85 0.88
N ILE A 39 -23.60 19.11 0.96
CA ILE A 39 -23.92 19.80 2.21
C ILE A 39 -25.44 19.93 2.37
N VAL A 40 -25.95 19.59 3.55
CA VAL A 40 -27.32 19.87 3.98
C VAL A 40 -27.28 20.98 5.02
N TRP A 41 -27.86 22.13 4.67
CA TRP A 41 -27.80 23.34 5.47
C TRP A 41 -28.77 23.31 6.64
N ASN A 42 -28.29 23.67 7.83
CA ASN A 42 -29.09 23.95 9.00
C ASN A 42 -29.76 25.33 8.84
N ASN A 43 -30.84 25.57 9.58
CA ASN A 43 -31.55 26.86 9.58
C ASN A 43 -31.36 27.67 10.89
N GLY A 44 -30.38 27.26 11.70
CA GLY A 44 -30.05 27.82 13.00
C GLY A 44 -30.99 27.48 14.15
N ASN A 45 -31.89 26.52 13.95
CA ASN A 45 -32.72 25.95 15.03
C ASN A 45 -32.47 24.45 15.25
N GLY A 46 -31.43 23.89 14.60
CA GLY A 46 -31.19 22.45 14.57
C GLY A 46 -32.17 21.70 13.66
N ASP A 47 -32.89 22.42 12.79
CA ASP A 47 -33.74 21.85 11.76
C ASP A 47 -33.02 21.91 10.41
N PHE A 48 -33.06 20.79 9.67
CA PHE A 48 -32.59 20.72 8.29
C PHE A 48 -33.81 20.83 7.36
N PRO A 49 -34.25 22.06 7.00
CA PRO A 49 -35.55 22.28 6.41
C PRO A 49 -35.66 21.62 5.04
N THR A 50 -36.81 21.00 4.81
CA THR A 50 -37.25 20.65 3.48
C THR A 50 -37.98 21.86 2.86
N LYS A 51 -37.58 22.26 1.65
CA LYS A 51 -38.28 23.24 0.83
C LYS A 51 -39.72 22.78 0.65
N PHE A 52 -40.67 23.61 1.06
CA PHE A 52 -42.08 23.40 0.75
C PHE A 52 -42.34 23.95 -0.65
N ASP A 53 -42.64 23.08 -1.61
CA ASP A 53 -43.16 23.50 -2.91
C ASP A 53 -44.60 23.98 -2.73
N HIS A 54 -44.77 25.30 -2.76
CA HIS A 54 -46.08 25.93 -2.61
C HIS A 54 -47.03 25.66 -3.79
N VAL A 55 -46.51 25.26 -4.96
CA VAL A 55 -47.31 24.93 -6.15
C VAL A 55 -47.90 23.53 -6.03
N ASN A 56 -47.08 22.55 -5.64
CA ASN A 56 -47.52 21.16 -5.50
C ASN A 56 -47.95 20.78 -4.08
N LYS A 57 -47.77 21.67 -3.09
CA LYS A 57 -48.04 21.45 -1.65
C LYS A 57 -47.33 20.21 -1.09
N VAL A 58 -46.09 20.01 -1.49
CA VAL A 58 -45.24 18.88 -1.09
C VAL A 58 -43.91 19.41 -0.59
N LEU A 59 -43.28 18.71 0.37
CA LEU A 59 -41.89 18.95 0.75
C LEU A 59 -40.99 18.38 -0.35
N THR A 60 -40.28 19.22 -1.11
CA THR A 60 -39.68 18.82 -2.40
C THR A 60 -38.16 18.70 -2.42
N SER A 61 -37.41 19.28 -1.47
CA SER A 61 -35.94 19.07 -1.38
C SER A 61 -35.38 19.69 -0.11
N TYR A 62 -34.32 19.14 0.48
CA TYR A 62 -33.59 19.81 1.55
C TYR A 62 -32.92 21.10 1.03
N ASN A 63 -32.61 22.05 1.91
CA ASN A 63 -31.70 23.14 1.55
C ASN A 63 -30.28 22.57 1.43
N THR A 64 -29.75 22.43 0.22
CA THR A 64 -28.50 21.71 -0.01
C THR A 64 -27.60 22.36 -1.04
N THR A 65 -26.30 22.07 -0.95
CA THR A 65 -25.30 22.37 -1.98
C THR A 65 -24.67 21.07 -2.46
N PRO A 66 -24.99 20.56 -3.67
CA PRO A 66 -24.36 19.36 -4.20
C PRO A 66 -22.86 19.61 -4.43
N LEU A 67 -22.04 18.64 -4.07
CA LEU A 67 -20.60 18.67 -4.33
C LEU A 67 -20.24 17.77 -5.54
N PRO A 68 -19.08 17.99 -6.18
CA PRO A 68 -18.67 17.21 -7.34
C PRO A 68 -18.61 15.71 -7.06
N GLN A 69 -19.09 14.93 -8.03
CA GLN A 69 -19.24 13.47 -7.95
C GLN A 69 -18.26 12.81 -8.94
N HIS A 70 -17.70 11.68 -8.55
CA HIS A 70 -16.68 10.93 -9.28
C HIS A 70 -17.16 9.53 -9.65
N LYS A 71 -18.35 9.46 -10.28
CA LYS A 71 -19.12 8.24 -10.55
C LYS A 71 -18.42 7.17 -11.39
N ASP A 72 -17.46 7.56 -12.21
CA ASP A 72 -16.85 6.64 -13.16
C ASP A 72 -15.83 5.70 -12.48
N LYS A 73 -15.13 6.20 -11.44
CA LYS A 73 -14.08 5.43 -10.75
C LYS A 73 -14.11 5.53 -9.22
N TRP A 74 -14.54 6.64 -8.63
CA TRP A 74 -14.37 6.95 -7.20
C TRP A 74 -15.69 7.30 -6.50
N GLY A 75 -16.75 6.55 -6.82
CA GLY A 75 -18.12 6.86 -6.45
C GLY A 75 -18.55 6.40 -5.05
N HIS A 76 -17.80 5.57 -4.34
CA HIS A 76 -18.11 5.20 -2.95
C HIS A 76 -17.39 6.16 -2.01
N ILE A 77 -18.06 6.57 -0.93
CA ILE A 77 -17.55 7.57 0.02
C ILE A 77 -17.66 7.02 1.44
N PRO A 78 -16.64 6.31 1.94
CA PRO A 78 -16.66 5.71 3.28
C PRO A 78 -16.55 6.72 4.41
N GLU A 79 -15.90 7.86 4.19
CA GLU A 79 -15.61 8.85 5.21
C GLU A 79 -15.62 10.27 4.63
N VAL A 80 -16.05 11.23 5.44
CA VAL A 80 -15.97 12.67 5.18
C VAL A 80 -15.53 13.37 6.45
N SER A 81 -14.65 14.35 6.32
CA SER A 81 -14.25 15.23 7.44
C SER A 81 -13.94 16.63 6.92
N ALA A 82 -13.84 17.60 7.83
CA ALA A 82 -13.57 18.99 7.47
C ALA A 82 -12.55 19.66 8.38
N ALA A 83 -11.75 20.57 7.80
CA ALA A 83 -10.75 21.40 8.47
C ALA A 83 -10.41 22.61 7.60
N ASP A 84 -9.94 23.69 8.21
CA ASP A 84 -9.36 24.84 7.51
C ASP A 84 -7.97 24.44 6.98
N LEU A 85 -7.86 24.19 5.67
CA LEU A 85 -6.63 23.67 5.04
C LEU A 85 -5.76 24.77 4.42
N ASP A 86 -6.29 25.96 4.17
CA ASP A 86 -5.54 27.09 3.60
C ASP A 86 -5.41 28.28 4.55
N ASN A 87 -5.81 28.11 5.82
CA ASN A 87 -5.72 29.09 6.89
C ASN A 87 -6.52 30.38 6.61
N ASP A 88 -7.58 30.30 5.81
CA ASP A 88 -8.44 31.45 5.48
C ASP A 88 -9.62 31.65 6.47
N GLY A 89 -9.83 30.66 7.35
CA GLY A 89 -10.79 30.69 8.45
C GLY A 89 -12.16 30.07 8.12
N ASP A 90 -12.38 29.58 6.90
CA ASP A 90 -13.48 28.68 6.60
C ASP A 90 -13.02 27.20 6.61
N LEU A 91 -13.97 26.27 6.67
CA LEU A 91 -13.67 24.84 6.69
C LEU A 91 -13.75 24.27 5.27
N ASP A 92 -12.71 23.54 4.88
CA ASP A 92 -12.63 22.74 3.67
C ASP A 92 -13.07 21.30 3.90
N ILE A 93 -13.39 20.58 2.83
CA ILE A 93 -13.95 19.22 2.90
C ILE A 93 -12.96 18.22 2.34
N VAL A 94 -12.78 17.11 3.07
CA VAL A 94 -11.99 15.97 2.64
C VAL A 94 -12.86 14.72 2.62
N TYR A 95 -12.95 14.07 1.46
CA TYR A 95 -13.65 12.79 1.29
C TYR A 95 -12.66 11.64 1.11
N SER A 96 -12.87 10.56 1.85
CA SER A 96 -12.36 9.23 1.49
C SER A 96 -13.19 8.70 0.34
N ARG A 97 -12.54 8.22 -0.72
CA ARG A 97 -13.22 7.68 -1.90
C ARG A 97 -12.68 6.31 -2.29
N THR A 98 -13.56 5.46 -2.80
CA THR A 98 -13.20 4.15 -3.35
C THR A 98 -13.94 3.85 -4.64
N GLY A 99 -13.41 2.91 -5.40
CA GLY A 99 -14.10 2.36 -6.55
C GLY A 99 -15.21 1.39 -6.19
N TYR A 100 -15.89 0.91 -7.23
CA TYR A 100 -16.95 -0.09 -7.11
C TYR A 100 -16.40 -1.34 -6.40
N LEU A 101 -17.14 -1.89 -5.43
CA LEU A 101 -16.67 -2.98 -4.55
C LEU A 101 -15.34 -2.66 -3.83
N TYR A 102 -15.13 -1.39 -3.47
CA TYR A 102 -13.95 -0.88 -2.76
C TYR A 102 -12.62 -1.05 -3.50
N VAL A 103 -12.63 -1.17 -4.82
CA VAL A 103 -11.40 -1.26 -5.61
C VAL A 103 -10.65 0.07 -5.58
N GLY A 104 -9.45 0.04 -5.01
CA GLY A 104 -8.59 1.21 -4.84
C GLY A 104 -9.11 2.20 -3.79
N THR A 105 -8.26 3.15 -3.44
CA THR A 105 -8.59 4.23 -2.52
C THR A 105 -8.01 5.55 -3.00
N ALA A 106 -8.74 6.62 -2.78
CA ALA A 106 -8.31 7.98 -3.05
C ALA A 106 -8.86 8.95 -2.01
N ILE A 107 -8.27 10.14 -1.97
CA ILE A 107 -8.81 11.31 -1.27
C ILE A 107 -9.35 12.30 -2.30
N GLN A 108 -10.46 12.97 -1.99
CA GLN A 108 -10.88 14.19 -2.68
C GLN A 108 -10.82 15.36 -1.72
N ILE A 109 -10.34 16.51 -2.21
CA ILE A 109 -10.26 17.74 -1.45
C ILE A 109 -11.10 18.81 -2.14
N ILE A 110 -11.95 19.47 -1.38
CA ILE A 110 -12.86 20.52 -1.85
C ILE A 110 -12.64 21.76 -0.99
N GLU A 111 -12.13 22.80 -1.62
CA GLU A 111 -11.91 24.14 -1.05
C GLU A 111 -13.24 24.87 -0.91
N ASN A 112 -13.49 25.44 0.25
CA ASN A 112 -14.57 26.40 0.46
C ASN A 112 -14.06 27.80 0.09
N LEU A 113 -14.88 28.53 -0.68
CA LEU A 113 -14.53 29.86 -1.19
C LEU A 113 -15.37 30.95 -0.49
N GLY A 114 -15.93 30.58 0.67
CA GLY A 114 -17.03 31.26 1.33
C GLY A 114 -18.31 31.38 0.50
N ASN A 115 -19.35 31.92 1.14
CA ASN A 115 -20.66 32.20 0.51
C ASN A 115 -21.27 30.97 -0.21
N LYS A 116 -21.05 29.76 0.32
CA LYS A 116 -21.55 28.50 -0.22
C LYS A 116 -21.03 28.18 -1.62
N LYS A 117 -19.83 28.65 -1.96
CA LYS A 117 -19.12 28.33 -3.20
C LYS A 117 -17.97 27.40 -2.86
N PHE A 118 -17.75 26.42 -3.72
CA PHE A 118 -16.77 25.36 -3.49
C PHE A 118 -15.98 25.09 -4.77
N LYS A 119 -14.70 24.75 -4.61
CA LYS A 119 -13.80 24.34 -5.70
C LYS A 119 -13.26 22.95 -5.42
N ASP A 120 -13.42 22.06 -6.39
CA ASP A 120 -12.88 20.71 -6.32
C ASP A 120 -11.44 20.70 -6.84
N HIS A 121 -10.50 20.29 -5.99
CA HIS A 121 -9.10 20.08 -6.35
C HIS A 121 -8.84 18.71 -6.96
N GLY A 122 -9.90 17.89 -7.09
CA GLY A 122 -9.86 16.62 -7.79
C GLY A 122 -9.54 15.45 -6.87
N ILE A 123 -9.14 14.35 -7.50
CA ILE A 123 -8.85 13.08 -6.85
C ILE A 123 -7.34 12.92 -6.67
N PHE A 124 -6.94 12.52 -5.46
CA PHE A 124 -5.60 12.13 -5.06
C PHE A 124 -5.59 10.61 -4.85
N PRO A 125 -5.22 9.80 -5.85
CA PRO A 125 -5.18 8.34 -5.71
C PRO A 125 -4.12 7.93 -4.68
N LEU A 126 -4.48 7.02 -3.79
CA LEU A 126 -3.56 6.41 -2.81
C LEU A 126 -3.21 4.97 -3.19
N VAL A 127 -4.21 4.22 -3.65
CA VAL A 127 -4.08 2.85 -4.14
C VAL A 127 -4.87 2.71 -5.42
N GLU A 128 -4.21 2.28 -6.50
CA GLU A 128 -4.83 2.05 -7.79
C GLU A 128 -4.70 0.58 -8.22
N ALA A 129 -5.82 -0.01 -8.61
CA ALA A 129 -5.82 -1.31 -9.27
C ALA A 129 -5.43 -1.15 -10.75
N PRO A 130 -4.89 -2.20 -11.39
CA PRO A 130 -4.69 -2.23 -12.83
C PRO A 130 -5.97 -1.89 -13.61
N ASP A 131 -5.84 -1.18 -14.73
CA ASP A 131 -6.98 -0.72 -15.52
C ASP A 131 -7.87 -1.86 -16.05
N ASP A 132 -7.31 -3.06 -16.20
CA ASP A 132 -8.02 -4.26 -16.66
C ASP A 132 -8.56 -5.13 -15.51
N PHE A 133 -8.41 -4.69 -14.26
CA PHE A 133 -8.93 -5.40 -13.10
C PHE A 133 -10.46 -5.31 -13.01
N ILE A 134 -11.12 -6.46 -12.89
CA ILE A 134 -12.59 -6.54 -12.78
C ILE A 134 -12.96 -7.16 -11.42
N PRO A 135 -13.46 -6.38 -10.46
CA PRO A 135 -13.86 -6.93 -9.16
C PRO A 135 -15.11 -7.77 -9.28
N VAL A 136 -15.14 -8.92 -8.59
CA VAL A 136 -16.31 -9.79 -8.48
C VAL A 136 -16.85 -9.91 -7.05
N HIS A 137 -16.09 -9.44 -6.06
CA HIS A 137 -16.51 -9.38 -4.65
C HIS A 137 -15.76 -8.25 -3.92
N GLU A 138 -16.31 -7.81 -2.79
CA GLU A 138 -15.71 -6.74 -1.96
C GLU A 138 -14.35 -7.14 -1.41
N GLY A 139 -14.13 -8.38 -0.94
CA GLY A 139 -12.85 -8.82 -0.37
C GLY A 139 -11.70 -9.04 -1.37
N ASN A 140 -11.66 -8.29 -2.47
CA ASN A 140 -10.63 -8.39 -3.48
C ASN A 140 -9.28 -7.80 -3.00
N GLU A 141 -8.19 -8.13 -3.68
CA GLU A 141 -6.83 -7.74 -3.29
C GLU A 141 -6.58 -6.22 -3.34
N TRP A 142 -7.41 -5.50 -4.11
CA TRP A 142 -7.41 -4.04 -4.22
C TRP A 142 -8.44 -3.37 -3.32
N ASN A 143 -9.14 -4.13 -2.47
CA ASN A 143 -10.00 -3.55 -1.44
C ASN A 143 -9.14 -2.70 -0.52
N ASP A 144 -9.49 -1.42 -0.45
CA ASP A 144 -8.92 -0.50 0.50
C ASP A 144 -9.87 0.69 0.73
N PHE A 145 -9.79 1.32 1.90
CA PHE A 145 -10.52 2.56 2.22
C PHE A 145 -9.93 3.25 3.44
N ILE A 146 -10.08 4.58 3.49
CA ILE A 146 -9.80 5.35 4.71
C ILE A 146 -11.07 5.38 5.58
N GLU A 147 -10.91 4.96 6.84
CA GLU A 147 -11.98 4.94 7.85
C GLU A 147 -12.07 6.25 8.62
N SER A 148 -10.96 6.98 8.76
CA SER A 148 -10.93 8.23 9.51
C SER A 148 -9.81 9.13 9.01
N ILE A 149 -10.15 10.41 8.83
CA ILE A 149 -9.23 11.47 8.44
C ILE A 149 -9.02 12.37 9.65
N ARG A 150 -7.77 12.66 10.00
CA ARG A 150 -7.43 13.51 11.15
C ARG A 150 -6.55 14.65 10.71
N PHE A 151 -6.76 15.80 11.35
CA PHE A 151 -6.13 17.05 10.97
C PHE A 151 -5.16 17.52 12.05
N ARG A 152 -3.92 17.80 11.66
CA ARG A 152 -2.88 18.34 12.54
C ARG A 152 -1.73 18.90 11.70
N ASP A 153 -1.20 20.03 12.12
CA ASP A 153 0.13 20.50 11.70
C ASP A 153 1.21 19.56 12.28
N LEU A 154 1.71 18.62 11.46
CA LEU A 154 2.64 17.56 11.84
C LEU A 154 4.10 18.00 11.69
N ASP A 155 4.41 18.77 10.66
CA ASP A 155 5.78 19.23 10.37
C ASP A 155 6.12 20.61 10.94
N LYS A 156 5.11 21.33 11.48
CA LYS A 156 5.21 22.62 12.16
C LYS A 156 5.47 23.79 11.22
N ASP A 157 5.02 23.70 9.98
CA ASP A 157 5.06 24.81 9.03
C ASP A 157 3.88 25.79 9.19
N GLY A 158 2.83 25.38 9.91
CA GLY A 158 1.65 26.17 10.22
C GLY A 158 0.43 25.84 9.36
N ASP A 159 0.57 24.94 8.39
CA ASP A 159 -0.51 24.43 7.56
C ASP A 159 -1.03 23.10 8.11
N ILE A 160 -2.32 22.83 7.92
CA ILE A 160 -2.96 21.62 8.49
C ILE A 160 -2.73 20.43 7.57
N ASP A 161 -2.05 19.40 8.08
CA ASP A 161 -1.85 18.11 7.39
C ASP A 161 -2.98 17.12 7.67
N LEU A 162 -3.07 16.12 6.80
CA LEU A 162 -4.02 15.01 6.91
C LEU A 162 -3.30 13.74 7.33
N TYR A 163 -3.70 13.15 8.46
CA TYR A 163 -3.34 11.79 8.85
C TYR A 163 -4.48 10.83 8.51
N LEU A 164 -4.18 9.81 7.72
CA LEU A 164 -5.15 8.84 7.23
C LEU A 164 -5.11 7.54 8.04
N SER A 165 -6.27 7.09 8.50
CA SER A 165 -6.41 5.92 9.35
C SER A 165 -7.33 4.89 8.71
N SER A 166 -6.91 3.64 8.72
CA SER A 166 -7.71 2.51 8.25
C SER A 166 -7.33 1.26 9.03
N SER A 167 -8.23 0.74 9.85
CA SER A 167 -7.94 -0.41 10.71
C SER A 167 -7.65 -1.70 9.95
N MET A 168 -8.12 -1.78 8.70
CA MET A 168 -8.01 -2.96 7.84
C MET A 168 -6.93 -2.84 6.76
N SER A 169 -6.41 -1.63 6.52
CA SER A 169 -5.43 -1.40 5.45
C SER A 169 -4.00 -1.54 5.94
N LEU A 170 -3.20 -2.27 5.17
CA LEU A 170 -1.74 -2.26 5.30
C LEU A 170 -1.10 -1.35 4.23
N LYS A 171 -1.91 -0.78 3.33
CA LYS A 171 -1.46 0.06 2.22
C LYS A 171 -1.53 1.53 2.60
N THR A 172 -2.64 1.95 3.21
CA THR A 172 -2.94 3.37 3.44
C THR A 172 -3.01 3.79 4.91
N ASN A 173 -3.09 2.82 5.84
CA ASN A 173 -3.16 3.14 7.26
C ASN A 173 -1.87 3.80 7.75
N GLY A 174 -1.96 5.02 8.25
CA GLY A 174 -0.81 5.81 8.69
C GLY A 174 -0.18 6.67 7.59
N MET A 175 -0.76 6.71 6.39
CA MET A 175 -0.37 7.71 5.39
C MET A 175 -0.61 9.12 5.91
N VAL A 176 0.26 10.05 5.51
CA VAL A 176 0.11 11.48 5.78
C VAL A 176 0.12 12.23 4.45
N LEU A 177 -0.82 13.16 4.26
CA LEU A 177 -0.69 14.18 3.20
C LEU A 177 -0.24 15.46 3.90
N LEU A 178 1.03 15.81 3.71
CA LEU A 178 1.57 17.09 4.14
C LEU A 178 1.03 18.19 3.24
N ASN A 179 0.48 19.24 3.82
CA ASN A 179 -0.13 20.35 3.10
C ASN A 179 0.86 21.51 3.01
N HIS A 180 0.94 22.18 1.86
CA HIS A 180 1.81 23.36 1.69
C HIS A 180 1.05 24.70 1.71
N GLY A 181 -0.18 24.68 2.20
CA GLY A 181 -1.02 25.87 2.42
C GLY A 181 -1.71 26.43 1.17
N ASP A 182 -1.53 25.80 0.01
CA ASP A 182 -2.15 26.20 -1.27
C ASP A 182 -2.91 25.05 -1.96
N PHE A 183 -3.33 24.05 -1.17
CA PHE A 183 -3.89 22.77 -1.62
C PHE A 183 -2.95 21.94 -2.49
N SER A 184 -1.65 22.23 -2.48
CA SER A 184 -0.64 21.26 -2.89
C SER A 184 -0.23 20.37 -1.72
N PHE A 185 -0.10 19.07 -2.00
CA PHE A 185 0.15 18.06 -0.98
C PHE A 185 1.32 17.15 -1.35
N GLU A 186 2.15 16.83 -0.36
CA GLU A 186 3.14 15.76 -0.41
C GLU A 186 2.58 14.52 0.30
N LEU A 187 2.53 13.37 -0.41
CA LEU A 187 2.10 12.11 0.18
C LEU A 187 3.27 11.39 0.85
N LEU A 188 3.23 11.29 2.17
CA LEU A 188 4.07 10.40 2.95
C LEU A 188 3.36 9.05 3.13
N GLN A 189 4.01 8.01 2.64
CA GLN A 189 3.57 6.62 2.84
C GLN A 189 3.63 6.26 4.33
N PRO A 190 2.84 5.28 4.80
CA PRO A 190 2.96 4.80 6.17
C PRO A 190 4.39 4.33 6.40
N ASP A 191 4.90 4.54 7.61
CA ASP A 191 6.18 3.95 7.96
C ASP A 191 6.05 2.42 7.86
N THR A 192 6.74 1.81 6.90
CA THR A 192 6.84 0.35 6.82
C THR A 192 7.80 -0.17 7.89
N ASN A 193 8.44 0.70 8.66
CA ASN A 193 9.30 0.27 9.74
C ASN A 193 8.49 -0.36 10.87
N THR A 194 8.84 -1.60 11.16
CA THR A 194 8.40 -2.32 12.34
C THR A 194 9.54 -2.38 13.35
N TYR A 195 9.24 -2.83 14.57
CA TYR A 195 10.26 -3.22 15.54
C TYR A 195 11.35 -4.12 14.93
N HIS A 196 11.00 -5.01 13.99
CA HIS A 196 11.94 -5.93 13.35
C HIS A 196 12.82 -5.23 12.32
N SER A 197 12.28 -4.32 11.51
CA SER A 197 13.09 -3.56 10.54
C SER A 197 13.98 -2.55 11.26
N ASP A 198 13.57 -1.98 12.40
CA ASP A 198 14.42 -1.10 13.21
C ASP A 198 15.66 -1.85 13.75
N LEU A 199 15.47 -3.08 14.24
CA LEU A 199 16.58 -3.93 14.67
C LEU A 199 17.56 -4.20 13.51
N PHE A 200 17.03 -4.47 12.33
CA PHE A 200 17.85 -4.73 11.16
C PHE A 200 18.56 -3.46 10.66
N SER A 201 17.86 -2.32 10.64
CA SER A 201 18.42 -1.01 10.28
C SER A 201 19.60 -0.65 11.19
N ASN A 202 19.46 -0.88 12.50
CA ASN A 202 20.56 -0.70 13.45
C ASN A 202 21.76 -1.60 13.12
N ALA A 203 21.53 -2.87 12.77
CA ALA A 203 22.61 -3.77 12.39
C ALA A 203 23.32 -3.33 11.09
N LEU A 204 22.59 -2.78 10.12
CA LEU A 204 23.15 -2.22 8.89
C LEU A 204 23.94 -0.92 9.16
N SER A 205 23.49 -0.09 10.11
CA SER A 205 24.15 1.17 10.45
C SER A 205 25.56 1.00 11.06
N GLU A 206 25.87 -0.20 11.58
CA GLU A 206 27.20 -0.54 12.08
C GLU A 206 28.20 -0.87 10.97
N LEU A 207 27.73 -1.06 9.73
CA LEU A 207 28.56 -1.41 8.58
C LEU A 207 29.19 -0.16 7.95
N SER A 208 30.43 -0.28 7.49
CA SER A 208 31.07 0.77 6.67
C SER A 208 30.48 0.85 5.25
N GLU A 209 29.85 -0.23 4.80
CA GLU A 209 29.26 -0.37 3.47
C GLU A 209 28.17 -1.45 3.54
N ILE A 210 27.00 -1.16 2.98
CA ILE A 210 25.92 -2.12 2.80
C ILE A 210 26.10 -2.76 1.43
N ARG A 211 26.17 -4.10 1.39
CA ARG A 211 26.42 -4.83 0.15
C ARG A 211 25.12 -5.23 -0.53
N PHE A 212 24.98 -4.81 -1.77
CA PHE A 212 23.85 -5.13 -2.63
C PHE A 212 24.30 -5.02 -4.09
N GLU A 213 23.76 -5.86 -4.96
CA GLU A 213 24.15 -5.99 -6.36
C GLU A 213 23.59 -4.86 -7.23
N GLY A 214 22.75 -4.01 -6.66
CA GLY A 214 22.03 -2.94 -7.35
C GLY A 214 20.68 -3.43 -7.88
N GLU A 215 19.72 -2.50 -7.94
CA GLU A 215 18.34 -2.78 -8.34
C GLU A 215 18.26 -3.34 -9.77
N ASP A 216 19.11 -2.84 -10.67
CA ASP A 216 19.19 -3.28 -12.07
C ASP A 216 19.58 -4.77 -12.23
N SER A 217 20.13 -5.39 -11.18
CA SER A 217 20.45 -6.83 -11.16
C SER A 217 19.22 -7.71 -10.92
N PHE A 218 18.02 -7.15 -10.78
CA PHE A 218 16.79 -7.88 -10.48
C PHE A 218 15.67 -7.55 -11.45
N MET A 219 14.87 -8.56 -11.81
CA MET A 219 13.58 -8.31 -12.43
C MET A 219 12.59 -7.85 -11.35
N PRO A 220 11.99 -6.66 -11.46
CA PRO A 220 11.01 -6.20 -10.48
C PRO A 220 9.72 -7.04 -10.57
N PHE A 221 9.12 -7.32 -9.42
CA PHE A 221 7.76 -7.84 -9.38
C PHE A 221 6.79 -6.80 -9.92
N ASP A 222 5.81 -7.22 -10.72
CA ASP A 222 4.74 -6.32 -11.22
C ASP A 222 4.06 -5.58 -10.05
N ASN A 223 3.91 -6.28 -8.92
CA ASN A 223 3.45 -5.74 -7.67
C ASN A 223 4.41 -6.22 -6.57
N PRO A 224 5.14 -5.32 -5.88
CA PRO A 224 5.94 -5.68 -4.72
C PRO A 224 5.09 -6.41 -3.67
N ILE A 225 5.66 -7.39 -2.98
CA ILE A 225 4.93 -8.26 -2.04
C ILE A 225 5.28 -7.83 -0.61
N PRO A 226 4.35 -7.20 0.14
CA PRO A 226 4.60 -6.78 1.53
C PRO A 226 4.78 -7.99 2.44
N LEU A 227 5.75 -7.89 3.35
CA LEU A 227 6.01 -8.84 4.42
C LEU A 227 5.65 -8.16 5.75
N GLU A 228 4.40 -8.34 6.17
CA GLU A 228 3.73 -7.37 7.04
C GLU A 228 4.15 -7.44 8.51
N ASN A 229 4.61 -8.60 9.01
CA ASN A 229 5.12 -8.67 10.38
C ASN A 229 6.52 -8.05 10.49
N SER A 230 7.34 -8.18 9.45
CA SER A 230 8.72 -7.68 9.41
C SER A 230 8.81 -6.24 8.94
N GLY A 231 7.85 -5.74 8.16
CA GLY A 231 7.97 -4.46 7.47
C GLY A 231 8.88 -4.51 6.26
N ALA A 232 9.32 -5.70 5.87
CA ALA A 232 10.09 -5.88 4.64
C ALA A 232 9.15 -5.83 3.42
N LEU A 233 9.73 -5.51 2.27
CA LEU A 233 9.04 -5.54 0.98
C LEU A 233 9.86 -6.40 0.02
N LEU A 234 9.23 -7.41 -0.58
CA LEU A 234 9.85 -8.19 -1.65
C LEU A 234 9.63 -7.48 -2.98
N ILE A 235 10.69 -6.96 -3.58
CA ILE A 235 10.62 -6.02 -4.71
C ILE A 235 10.93 -6.69 -6.03
N GLY A 236 11.85 -7.63 -6.05
CA GLY A 236 12.27 -8.28 -7.29
C GLY A 236 12.91 -9.64 -7.07
N PHE A 237 13.22 -10.28 -8.19
CA PHE A 237 13.84 -11.60 -8.21
C PHE A 237 14.83 -11.72 -9.37
N ASN A 238 15.79 -12.63 -9.21
CA ASN A 238 16.73 -13.05 -10.24
C ASN A 238 17.11 -14.52 -10.00
N ASP A 239 18.03 -15.07 -10.80
CA ASP A 239 18.51 -16.45 -10.75
C ASP A 239 17.38 -17.48 -10.59
N LEU A 240 16.27 -17.30 -11.32
CA LEU A 240 15.07 -18.12 -11.12
C LEU A 240 15.27 -19.52 -11.70
N VAL A 241 15.18 -20.53 -10.84
CA VAL A 241 15.36 -21.94 -11.19
C VAL A 241 14.16 -22.76 -10.72
N TYR A 242 13.51 -23.44 -11.66
CA TYR A 242 12.54 -24.49 -11.38
C TYR A 242 13.20 -25.85 -11.55
N SER A 243 13.23 -26.65 -10.48
CA SER A 243 13.93 -27.93 -10.45
C SER A 243 13.22 -28.96 -9.58
N GLN A 244 13.89 -30.09 -9.34
CA GLN A 244 13.47 -31.09 -8.36
C GLN A 244 14.59 -31.30 -7.35
N ALA A 245 14.22 -31.35 -6.07
CA ALA A 245 15.13 -31.73 -5.02
C ALA A 245 15.52 -33.22 -5.14
N ARG A 246 16.54 -33.65 -4.39
CA ARG A 246 17.04 -35.06 -4.43
C ARG A 246 15.97 -36.11 -4.12
N ASN A 247 14.92 -35.74 -3.41
CA ASN A 247 13.78 -36.59 -3.08
C ASN A 247 12.69 -36.60 -4.18
N GLY A 248 12.93 -35.94 -5.32
CA GLY A 248 12.00 -35.83 -6.45
C GLY A 248 10.94 -34.74 -6.30
N ASN A 249 10.91 -34.03 -5.17
CA ASN A 249 9.89 -33.01 -4.95
C ASN A 249 10.20 -31.73 -5.74
N PRO A 250 9.16 -31.03 -6.24
CA PRO A 250 9.32 -29.72 -6.86
C PRO A 250 10.04 -28.73 -5.95
N LEU A 251 10.94 -27.98 -6.56
CA LEU A 251 11.81 -27.01 -5.92
C LEU A 251 11.87 -25.75 -6.80
N VAL A 252 11.69 -24.59 -6.17
CA VAL A 252 11.94 -23.28 -6.79
C VAL A 252 13.06 -22.62 -6.00
N GLU A 253 14.08 -22.16 -6.70
CA GLU A 253 15.19 -21.39 -6.14
C GLU A 253 15.28 -20.07 -6.89
N THR A 254 15.57 -18.99 -6.17
CA THR A 254 15.68 -17.67 -6.75
C THR A 254 16.49 -16.77 -5.84
N ARG A 255 17.15 -15.78 -6.40
CA ARG A 255 17.73 -14.66 -5.66
C ARG A 255 16.67 -13.58 -5.51
N ILE A 256 16.45 -13.09 -4.30
CA ILE A 256 15.41 -12.11 -4.01
C ILE A 256 16.01 -10.76 -3.64
N HIS A 257 15.36 -9.70 -4.12
CA HIS A 257 15.59 -8.32 -3.71
C HIS A 257 14.52 -7.93 -2.69
N LEU A 258 14.98 -7.51 -1.51
CA LEU A 258 14.18 -7.07 -0.39
C LEU A 258 14.52 -5.62 -0.07
N LYS A 259 13.51 -4.82 0.27
CA LYS A 259 13.72 -3.60 1.07
C LYS A 259 13.39 -3.91 2.52
N PHE A 260 14.35 -3.77 3.41
CA PHE A 260 14.21 -4.10 4.83
C PHE A 260 15.13 -3.25 5.68
N GLY A 261 14.61 -2.68 6.77
CA GLY A 261 15.36 -1.74 7.62
C GLY A 261 15.73 -0.43 6.90
N GLY A 262 14.93 -0.02 5.92
CA GLY A 262 15.18 1.18 5.11
C GLY A 262 16.18 0.99 3.96
N HIS A 263 16.68 -0.23 3.73
CA HIS A 263 17.74 -0.49 2.74
C HIS A 263 17.38 -1.62 1.78
N ASP A 264 17.88 -1.52 0.56
CA ASP A 264 17.86 -2.57 -0.44
C ASP A 264 18.95 -3.61 -0.15
N ILE A 265 18.53 -4.86 -0.03
CA ILE A 265 19.37 -6.02 0.27
C ILE A 265 18.92 -7.21 -0.56
N SER A 266 19.74 -8.27 -0.58
CA SER A 266 19.40 -9.50 -1.27
C SER A 266 19.67 -10.74 -0.43
N THR A 267 19.01 -11.85 -0.76
CA THR A 267 19.37 -13.19 -0.31
C THR A 267 18.84 -14.24 -1.28
N ASN A 268 19.30 -15.49 -1.19
CA ASN A 268 18.67 -16.58 -1.93
C ASN A 268 17.46 -17.13 -1.16
N MET A 269 16.41 -17.45 -1.89
CA MET A 269 15.20 -18.11 -1.41
C MET A 269 15.04 -19.47 -2.06
N SER A 270 14.55 -20.43 -1.29
CA SER A 270 14.23 -21.78 -1.74
C SER A 270 12.86 -22.18 -1.25
N ILE A 271 11.97 -22.59 -2.16
CA ILE A 271 10.61 -23.04 -1.87
C ILE A 271 10.48 -24.49 -2.34
N GLN A 272 10.23 -25.41 -1.40
CA GLN A 272 10.09 -26.83 -1.69
C GLN A 272 8.70 -27.33 -1.29
N TYR A 273 8.06 -28.11 -2.17
CA TYR A 273 6.82 -28.81 -1.84
C TYR A 273 7.10 -30.13 -1.12
N TYR A 274 6.35 -30.42 -0.05
CA TYR A 274 6.39 -31.66 0.71
C TYR A 274 5.03 -32.36 0.64
N PRO A 275 4.85 -33.28 -0.34
CA PRO A 275 3.53 -33.87 -0.62
C PRO A 275 2.97 -34.68 0.56
N GLY A 276 3.83 -35.33 1.35
CA GLY A 276 3.40 -36.10 2.52
C GLY A 276 2.81 -35.27 3.67
N HIS A 277 2.94 -33.94 3.61
CA HIS A 277 2.46 -33.01 4.62
C HIS A 277 1.57 -31.91 4.04
N GLU A 278 1.28 -31.97 2.72
CA GLU A 278 0.58 -30.90 1.98
C GLU A 278 1.15 -29.51 2.28
N PHE A 279 2.48 -29.44 2.43
CA PHE A 279 3.19 -28.29 2.97
C PHE A 279 4.17 -27.74 1.94
N MET A 280 4.18 -26.42 1.76
CA MET A 280 5.26 -25.74 1.04
C MET A 280 6.17 -25.06 2.05
N GLY A 281 7.44 -25.42 2.04
CA GLY A 281 8.43 -24.84 2.93
C GLY A 281 9.31 -23.84 2.19
N ALA A 282 9.25 -22.58 2.59
CA ALA A 282 10.19 -21.54 2.18
C ALA A 282 11.36 -21.41 3.14
N ARG A 283 12.55 -21.18 2.59
CA ARG A 283 13.81 -20.99 3.30
C ARG A 283 14.57 -19.83 2.69
N LEU A 284 15.27 -19.07 3.53
CA LEU A 284 16.20 -18.03 3.08
C LEU A 284 17.64 -18.44 3.38
N SER A 285 18.56 -17.89 2.59
CA SER A 285 19.98 -18.20 2.66
C SER A 285 20.69 -17.34 3.70
N PHE A 286 21.50 -18.00 4.50
CA PHE A 286 22.43 -17.43 5.48
C PHE A 286 23.85 -17.88 5.13
N ASN A 287 24.11 -18.17 3.85
CA ASN A 287 25.41 -18.64 3.40
C ASN A 287 26.47 -17.55 3.65
N PRO A 288 27.46 -17.78 4.55
CA PRO A 288 28.48 -16.78 4.87
C PRO A 288 29.47 -16.52 3.73
N TYR A 289 29.46 -17.36 2.69
CA TYR A 289 30.34 -17.24 1.52
C TYR A 289 29.75 -16.38 0.39
N ASN A 290 28.49 -15.95 0.50
CA ASN A 290 27.90 -14.95 -0.38
C ASN A 290 27.92 -13.60 0.36
N PRO A 291 28.82 -12.67 0.00
CA PRO A 291 29.05 -11.45 0.77
C PRO A 291 27.90 -10.45 0.70
N GLU A 292 27.02 -10.53 -0.30
CA GLU A 292 25.88 -9.64 -0.51
C GLU A 292 24.65 -10.04 0.31
N ASN A 293 24.57 -11.32 0.72
CA ASN A 293 23.47 -11.80 1.54
C ASN A 293 23.22 -10.87 2.74
N TRP A 294 21.99 -10.38 2.82
CA TRP A 294 21.49 -9.53 3.90
C TRP A 294 22.34 -8.28 4.16
N GLY A 295 22.79 -7.62 3.09
CA GLY A 295 23.52 -6.35 3.22
C GLY A 295 24.96 -6.53 3.71
N GLY A 296 25.44 -7.77 3.91
CA GLY A 296 26.76 -8.06 4.44
C GLY A 296 26.87 -8.01 5.97
N VAL A 297 25.75 -8.03 6.71
CA VAL A 297 25.75 -8.02 8.18
C VAL A 297 26.56 -9.18 8.75
N GLU A 298 27.63 -8.89 9.49
CA GLU A 298 28.59 -9.90 9.98
C GLU A 298 27.93 -10.95 10.89
N LYS A 299 26.95 -10.54 11.70
CA LYS A 299 26.22 -11.43 12.62
C LYS A 299 25.43 -12.53 11.91
N ILE A 300 25.11 -12.35 10.63
CA ILE A 300 24.40 -13.36 9.82
C ILE A 300 25.31 -14.54 9.50
N LYS A 301 26.63 -14.32 9.42
CA LYS A 301 27.59 -15.40 9.16
C LYS A 301 27.59 -16.45 10.26
N THR A 302 27.22 -16.08 11.50
CA THR A 302 27.14 -17.04 12.61
C THR A 302 25.92 -17.96 12.52
N ILE A 303 24.86 -17.53 11.82
CA ILE A 303 23.62 -18.29 11.65
C ILE A 303 23.83 -19.47 10.68
N GLY A 304 24.58 -19.25 9.59
CA GLY A 304 24.88 -20.27 8.58
C GLY A 304 26.10 -21.15 8.85
N ALA A 305 26.87 -20.87 9.91
CA ALA A 305 28.22 -21.43 10.11
C ALA A 305 28.28 -22.99 10.19
N ASN A 306 27.18 -23.66 10.52
CA ASN A 306 27.12 -25.12 10.66
C ASN A 306 26.90 -25.88 9.32
N GLY A 307 27.05 -25.21 8.17
CA GLY A 307 26.88 -25.82 6.85
C GLY A 307 25.41 -25.98 6.41
N LYS A 308 24.45 -25.59 7.25
CA LYS A 308 23.03 -25.46 6.90
C LYS A 308 22.73 -24.00 6.58
N PHE A 309 22.87 -23.63 5.30
CA PHE A 309 22.72 -22.24 4.87
C PHE A 309 21.29 -21.84 4.57
N LEU A 310 20.43 -22.76 4.13
CA LEU A 310 19.01 -22.49 3.91
C LEU A 310 18.23 -22.84 5.17
N ILE A 311 17.56 -21.85 5.76
CA ILE A 311 16.80 -21.99 7.01
C ILE A 311 15.39 -21.43 6.80
N GLY A 312 14.37 -22.23 7.13
CA GLY A 312 12.98 -21.79 7.20
C GLY A 312 12.56 -21.39 8.61
N HIS A 313 11.41 -20.72 8.75
CA HIS A 313 10.93 -20.23 10.05
C HIS A 313 10.84 -21.33 11.14
N TRP A 314 10.41 -22.55 10.79
CA TRP A 314 10.31 -23.69 11.72
C TRP A 314 11.64 -24.41 11.96
N GLU A 315 12.72 -23.97 11.30
CA GLU A 315 14.03 -24.62 11.34
C GLU A 315 15.10 -23.79 12.08
N ILE A 316 14.69 -22.66 12.66
CA ILE A 316 15.58 -21.67 13.26
C ILE A 316 16.41 -22.27 14.42
N GLY A 317 15.80 -23.10 15.27
CA GLY A 317 16.48 -23.80 16.36
C GLY A 317 17.32 -22.88 17.25
N ASP A 318 18.58 -23.24 17.46
CA ASP A 318 19.54 -22.50 18.30
C ASP A 318 19.88 -21.10 17.75
N ASN A 319 19.57 -20.82 16.48
CA ASN A 319 19.76 -19.48 15.89
C ASN A 319 18.65 -18.48 16.27
N SER A 320 17.62 -18.91 17.03
CA SER A 320 16.44 -18.08 17.34
C SER A 320 16.77 -16.75 17.99
N THR A 321 17.66 -16.74 18.97
CA THR A 321 18.09 -15.49 19.62
C THR A 321 18.81 -14.57 18.64
N ALA A 322 19.76 -15.11 17.85
CA ALA A 322 20.54 -14.31 16.91
C ALA A 322 19.67 -13.71 15.79
N MET A 323 18.69 -14.47 15.28
CA MET A 323 17.74 -13.98 14.28
C MET A 323 16.77 -12.95 14.84
N ALA A 324 16.26 -13.15 16.06
CA ALA A 324 15.36 -12.21 16.71
C ALA A 324 16.05 -10.87 17.03
N GLU A 325 17.33 -10.91 17.44
CA GLU A 325 18.14 -9.69 17.65
C GLU A 325 18.39 -8.90 16.36
N LEU A 326 18.21 -9.52 15.19
CA LEU A 326 18.31 -8.88 13.87
C LEU A 326 16.93 -8.60 13.24
N GLY A 327 15.84 -9.02 13.86
CA GLY A 327 14.48 -8.96 13.29
C GLY A 327 14.23 -9.87 12.08
N ILE A 328 15.17 -10.72 11.68
CA ILE A 328 15.08 -11.57 10.47
C ILE A 328 14.11 -12.75 10.66
N ASP A 329 13.86 -13.16 11.90
CA ASP A 329 12.89 -14.22 12.21
C ASP A 329 11.47 -13.87 11.73
N ALA A 330 11.10 -12.59 11.77
CA ALA A 330 9.85 -12.07 11.22
C ALA A 330 9.83 -12.18 9.69
N VAL A 331 10.92 -11.86 8.98
CA VAL A 331 11.02 -12.02 7.52
C VAL A 331 10.82 -13.47 7.11
N LEU A 332 11.44 -14.41 7.82
CA LEU A 332 11.25 -15.85 7.59
C LEU A 332 9.79 -16.28 7.77
N LYS A 333 9.12 -15.73 8.79
CA LYS A 333 7.71 -16.02 9.07
C LYS A 333 6.81 -15.48 7.97
N ASP A 334 7.02 -14.25 7.53
CA ASP A 334 6.24 -13.62 6.47
C ASP A 334 6.40 -14.36 5.15
N VAL A 335 7.65 -14.65 4.74
CA VAL A 335 7.93 -15.43 3.52
C VAL A 335 7.23 -16.78 3.58
N GLN A 336 7.22 -17.45 4.75
CA GLN A 336 6.51 -18.71 4.92
C GLN A 336 4.97 -18.56 4.88
N LEU A 337 4.40 -17.44 5.33
CA LEU A 337 2.97 -17.17 5.20
C LEU A 337 2.58 -16.80 3.76
N LYS A 338 3.51 -16.19 3.01
CA LYS A 338 3.31 -15.66 1.66
C LYS A 338 3.76 -16.58 0.53
N VAL A 339 4.18 -17.83 0.81
CA VAL A 339 4.71 -18.76 -0.21
C VAL A 339 3.84 -18.84 -1.45
N ARG A 340 2.52 -18.92 -1.28
CA ARG A 340 1.58 -19.01 -2.41
C ARG A 340 1.61 -17.74 -3.26
N THR A 341 1.51 -16.57 -2.64
CA THR A 341 1.57 -15.27 -3.32
C THR A 341 2.88 -15.08 -4.08
N ILE A 342 4.01 -15.47 -3.45
CA ILE A 342 5.34 -15.41 -4.07
C ILE A 342 5.40 -16.32 -5.31
N LEU A 343 4.93 -17.56 -5.21
CA LEU A 343 4.93 -18.49 -6.34
C LEU A 343 4.01 -18.03 -7.47
N GLU A 344 2.84 -17.46 -7.16
CA GLU A 344 1.92 -16.90 -8.15
C GLU A 344 2.55 -15.71 -8.90
N ALA A 345 3.27 -14.84 -8.19
CA ALA A 345 4.00 -13.71 -8.79
C ALA A 345 5.14 -14.19 -9.70
N LEU A 346 5.97 -15.12 -9.23
CA LEU A 346 7.03 -15.74 -10.04
C LEU A 346 6.45 -16.44 -11.27
N ASP A 347 5.36 -17.20 -11.12
CA ASP A 347 4.74 -17.93 -12.23
C ASP A 347 4.19 -16.99 -13.31
N LYS A 348 3.59 -15.86 -12.89
CA LYS A 348 3.08 -14.83 -13.80
C LYS A 348 4.19 -14.21 -14.65
N GLN A 349 5.37 -13.99 -14.07
CA GLN A 349 6.46 -13.26 -14.72
C GLN A 349 7.55 -14.17 -15.34
N LYS A 350 7.58 -15.48 -15.04
CA LYS A 350 8.65 -16.41 -15.49
C LYS A 350 8.89 -16.39 -17.00
N ALA A 351 7.84 -16.27 -17.82
CA ALA A 351 7.97 -16.33 -19.27
C ALA A 351 8.68 -15.09 -19.82
N LEU A 352 8.44 -13.93 -19.22
CA LEU A 352 9.15 -12.69 -19.54
C LEU A 352 10.60 -12.75 -19.06
N TYR A 353 10.81 -13.22 -17.82
CA TYR A 353 12.14 -13.39 -17.23
C TYR A 353 13.07 -14.23 -18.11
N PHE A 354 12.68 -15.48 -18.45
CA PHE A 354 13.54 -16.37 -19.24
C PHE A 354 13.75 -15.88 -20.68
N LYS A 355 12.83 -15.06 -21.20
CA LYS A 355 13.03 -14.41 -22.50
C LYS A 355 14.12 -13.35 -22.43
N GLN A 356 14.11 -12.51 -21.39
CA GLN A 356 15.14 -11.50 -21.16
C GLN A 356 16.52 -12.14 -20.94
N GLU A 357 16.59 -13.18 -20.10
CA GLU A 357 17.84 -13.92 -19.85
C GLU A 357 18.42 -14.50 -21.15
N GLN A 358 17.56 -15.06 -22.03
CA GLN A 358 18.00 -15.57 -23.32
C GLN A 358 18.52 -14.45 -24.24
N GLU A 359 17.84 -13.30 -24.30
CA GLU A 359 18.26 -12.15 -25.11
C GLU A 359 19.62 -11.61 -24.63
N GLU A 360 19.85 -11.54 -23.31
CA GLU A 360 21.12 -11.11 -22.73
C GLU A 360 22.27 -12.08 -23.06
N LEU A 361 22.03 -13.40 -22.97
CA LEU A 361 23.01 -14.42 -23.36
C LEU A 361 23.36 -14.34 -24.85
N GLU A 362 22.38 -14.08 -25.72
CA GLU A 362 22.61 -13.89 -27.15
C GLU A 362 23.45 -12.64 -27.43
N ILE A 363 23.20 -11.53 -26.73
CA ILE A 363 24.00 -10.30 -26.83
C ILE A 363 25.44 -10.54 -26.33
N ALA A 364 25.60 -11.18 -25.17
CA ALA A 364 26.91 -11.48 -24.60
C ALA A 364 27.75 -12.35 -25.55
N ALA A 365 27.13 -13.37 -26.16
CA ALA A 365 27.80 -14.23 -27.13
C ALA A 365 28.29 -13.47 -28.38
N ILE A 366 27.53 -12.47 -28.85
CA ILE A 366 27.92 -11.61 -29.97
C ILE A 366 29.10 -10.69 -29.60
N ILE A 367 29.15 -10.19 -28.36
CA ILE A 367 30.22 -9.31 -27.88
C ILE A 367 31.53 -10.07 -27.64
N GLU A 368 31.47 -11.33 -27.19
CA GLU A 368 32.66 -12.15 -26.92
C GLU A 368 33.28 -12.75 -28.19
N GLN A 369 32.49 -12.93 -29.27
CA GLN A 369 32.95 -13.58 -30.51
C GLN A 369 34.16 -12.87 -31.18
N PRO A 370 34.20 -11.53 -31.29
CA PRO A 370 35.36 -10.82 -31.83
C PRO A 370 36.61 -10.88 -30.94
N LEU A 371 36.46 -11.10 -29.63
CA LEU A 371 37.59 -11.13 -28.69
C LEU A 371 38.36 -12.47 -28.73
N LEU A 372 37.68 -13.54 -29.16
CA LEU A 372 38.25 -14.87 -29.36
C LEU A 372 38.90 -15.04 -30.75
N ASP A 373 38.44 -14.31 -31.76
CA ASP A 373 39.01 -14.33 -33.11
C ASP A 373 40.34 -13.54 -33.24
N GLU A 374 40.74 -12.79 -32.20
CA GLU A 374 42.01 -12.05 -32.10
C GLU A 374 43.09 -12.75 -31.23
N LEU A 375 42.80 -13.93 -30.67
CA LEU A 375 43.75 -14.81 -29.95
C LEU A 375 44.19 -16.00 -30.81
#